data_AF-H2CHJ8-F1
#
_entry.id   AF-H2CHJ8-F1
#
_cell.length_a   1.000
_cell.length_b   1.000
_cell.length_c   1.000
_cell.angle_alpha   90.00
_cell.angle_beta   90.00
_cell.angle_gamma   90.00
#
_symmetry.space_group_name_H-M   'P 1'
#
loop_
_entity.id
_entity.type
_entity.pdbx_description
1 polymer ?
#
loop_
_entity_poly.entity_id
_entity_poly.type
_entity_poly.pdbx_seq_one_letter_code
_entity_poly.pdbx_strand_id
1 'polypeptide(L)'
;MNFAVGKERLYNKNFGKDKNIILWDVQNIENGQPIKIRFLKNNTKYRQGIRIAVDDGEGELEINGLKGRVMELWDDNTLNEIVCVCKAQEGKISVYNIWNERGYPESQSDSSGMVLEEKGNTLIYKCNDFGFESTFDKIIFSIEKM
;
A
#
# COMPACT_ATOMS: atom_id res chain seq x y z
N MET A 1 -6.49 13.29 19.21
CA MET A 1 -5.79 11.99 19.24
C MET A 1 -4.53 12.14 18.41
N ASN A 2 -3.35 11.96 19.01
CA ASN A 2 -2.11 11.84 18.23
C ASN A 2 -2.12 10.44 17.60
N PHE A 3 -2.41 10.35 16.30
CA PHE A 3 -2.27 9.09 15.58
C PHE A 3 -0.78 8.78 15.44
N ALA A 4 -0.35 7.61 15.89
CA ALA A 4 1.01 7.17 15.71
C ALA A 4 1.16 6.59 14.30
N VAL A 5 1.44 7.46 13.33
CA VAL A 5 1.55 7.12 11.90
C VAL A 5 2.54 5.97 11.72
N GLY A 6 2.16 4.96 10.91
CA GLY A 6 3.03 3.83 10.61
C GLY A 6 3.21 2.80 11.73
N LYS A 7 2.66 3.01 12.94
CA LYS A 7 2.82 2.06 14.05
C LYS A 7 1.81 0.93 14.03
N GLU A 8 0.60 1.21 13.57
CA GLU A 8 -0.54 0.31 13.57
C GLU A 8 -1.41 0.51 12.32
N ARG A 9 -2.10 -0.56 11.92
CA ARG A 9 -3.04 -0.54 10.79
C ARG A 9 -4.24 0.36 11.12
N LEU A 10 -4.64 1.19 10.15
CA LEU A 10 -5.84 2.01 10.24
C LEU A 10 -6.95 1.44 9.36
N TYR A 11 -8.15 1.33 9.93
CA TYR A 11 -9.35 0.87 9.23
C TYR A 11 -10.24 2.06 8.85
N ASN A 12 -10.83 2.00 7.66
CA ASN A 12 -11.79 2.99 7.20
C ASN A 12 -13.18 2.70 7.76
N LYS A 13 -13.59 3.48 8.76
CA LYS A 13 -14.88 3.36 9.44
C LYS A 13 -16.07 3.81 8.59
N ASN A 14 -15.84 4.55 7.51
CA ASN A 14 -16.90 5.10 6.66
C ASN A 14 -17.57 4.04 5.76
N PHE A 15 -16.92 2.88 5.54
CA PHE A 15 -17.52 1.74 4.81
C PHE A 15 -18.53 0.93 5.63
N GLY A 16 -18.70 1.27 6.92
CA GLY A 16 -19.51 0.55 7.90
C GLY A 16 -18.64 -0.11 8.97
N LYS A 17 -19.12 -0.11 10.22
CA LYS A 17 -18.34 -0.57 11.39
C LYS A 17 -17.93 -2.05 11.34
N ASP A 18 -18.67 -2.87 10.58
CA ASP A 18 -18.46 -4.32 10.52
C ASP A 18 -17.55 -4.75 9.35
N LYS A 19 -17.04 -3.80 8.54
CA LYS A 19 -16.16 -4.12 7.43
C LYS A 19 -14.70 -3.86 7.79
N ASN A 20 -13.86 -4.88 7.63
CA ASN A 20 -12.41 -4.80 7.78
C ASN A 20 -11.76 -4.13 6.56
N ILE A 21 -12.19 -2.91 6.22
CA ILE A 21 -11.60 -2.13 5.13
C ILE A 21 -10.40 -1.37 5.66
N ILE A 22 -9.22 -1.65 5.10
CA ILE A 22 -7.97 -1.04 5.51
C ILE A 22 -7.81 0.29 4.77
N LEU A 23 -7.57 1.35 5.50
CA LEU A 23 -7.22 2.67 4.96
C LEU A 23 -5.70 2.75 4.77
N TRP A 24 -4.96 2.33 5.80
CA TRP A 24 -3.50 2.38 5.87
C TRP A 24 -3.01 1.07 6.50
N ASP A 25 -2.30 0.25 5.73
CA ASP A 25 -1.76 -1.00 6.25
C ASP A 25 -0.38 -0.79 6.87
N VAL A 26 -0.07 -1.57 7.90
CA VAL A 26 1.24 -1.62 8.53
C VAL A 26 1.66 -3.08 8.60
N GLN A 27 2.82 -3.38 8.01
CA GLN A 27 3.36 -4.72 7.89
C GLN A 27 4.67 -4.82 8.65
N ASN A 28 4.77 -5.82 9.51
CA ASN A 28 6.03 -6.18 10.15
C ASN A 28 6.98 -6.77 9.10
N ILE A 29 8.23 -6.35 9.14
CA ILE A 29 9.34 -6.79 8.31
C ILE A 29 10.62 -6.87 9.13
N GLU A 30 11.54 -7.75 8.74
CA GLU A 30 12.89 -7.73 9.31
C GLU A 30 13.68 -6.55 8.74
N ASN A 31 14.56 -5.94 9.54
CA ASN A 31 15.36 -4.83 9.04
C ASN A 31 16.30 -5.28 7.92
N GLY A 32 16.15 -4.70 6.72
CA GLY A 32 16.85 -5.11 5.51
C GLY A 32 16.11 -6.17 4.69
N GLN A 33 14.91 -6.58 5.08
CA GLN A 33 14.13 -7.59 4.39
C GLN A 33 13.74 -7.12 2.97
N PRO A 34 14.01 -7.91 1.93
CA PRO A 34 13.44 -7.67 0.62
C PRO A 34 11.96 -8.04 0.60
N ILE A 35 11.17 -7.21 -0.05
CA ILE A 35 9.81 -7.55 -0.44
C ILE A 35 9.71 -7.53 -1.97
N LYS A 36 8.89 -8.41 -2.51
CA LYS A 36 8.53 -8.42 -3.91
C LYS A 36 7.13 -7.89 -4.11
N ILE A 37 7.01 -6.85 -4.93
CA ILE A 37 5.76 -6.18 -5.26
C ILE A 37 5.36 -6.61 -6.66
N ARG A 38 4.09 -6.97 -6.86
CA ARG A 38 3.52 -7.26 -8.18
C ARG A 38 2.19 -6.57 -8.40
N PHE A 39 2.00 -5.92 -9.54
CA PHE A 39 0.69 -5.51 -10.00
C PHE A 39 0.00 -6.69 -10.70
N LEU A 40 -1.19 -7.07 -10.24
CA LEU A 40 -1.92 -8.26 -10.71
C LEU A 40 -3.09 -7.90 -11.62
N LYS A 41 -3.75 -6.76 -11.36
CA LYS A 41 -4.89 -6.28 -12.13
C LYS A 41 -5.05 -4.77 -11.98
N ASN A 42 -5.38 -4.10 -13.06
CA ASN A 42 -5.91 -2.74 -13.06
C ASN A 42 -7.22 -2.73 -13.88
N ASN A 43 -8.32 -2.33 -13.24
CA ASN A 43 -9.68 -2.35 -13.78
C ASN A 43 -10.38 -1.00 -13.63
N THR A 44 -9.64 0.08 -13.87
CA THR A 44 -10.18 1.43 -13.83
C THR A 44 -9.56 2.29 -14.93
N LYS A 45 -10.24 3.37 -15.29
CA LYS A 45 -9.73 4.36 -16.26
C LYS A 45 -8.79 5.37 -15.60
N TYR A 46 -8.76 5.40 -14.27
CA TYR A 46 -7.93 6.30 -13.50
C TYR A 46 -6.54 5.72 -13.32
N ARG A 47 -5.55 6.59 -13.22
CA ARG A 47 -4.20 6.15 -12.88
C ARG A 47 -4.21 5.62 -11.46
N GLN A 48 -3.62 4.45 -11.23
CA GLN A 48 -3.56 3.77 -9.94
C GLN A 48 -2.11 3.41 -9.59
N GLY A 49 -1.85 3.32 -8.30
CA GLY A 49 -0.56 2.92 -7.80
C GLY A 49 -0.63 2.53 -6.33
N ILE A 50 0.56 2.37 -5.76
CA ILE A 50 0.77 2.11 -4.35
C ILE A 50 1.76 3.10 -3.79
N ARG A 51 1.55 3.46 -2.53
CA ARG A 51 2.54 4.16 -1.73
C ARG A 51 3.03 3.19 -0.67
N ILE A 52 4.35 3.02 -0.60
CA ILE A 52 5.04 2.28 0.44
C ILE A 52 6.03 3.19 1.18
N ALA A 53 6.15 3.06 2.51
CA ALA A 53 7.14 3.82 3.26
C ALA A 53 7.59 3.20 4.56
N VAL A 54 8.68 3.75 5.09
CA VAL A 54 9.07 3.67 6.50
C VAL A 54 8.55 4.92 7.21
N ASP A 55 7.38 4.82 7.84
CA ASP A 55 6.78 5.94 8.60
C ASP A 55 7.07 5.90 10.10
N ASP A 56 7.37 4.71 10.64
CA ASP A 56 7.73 4.54 12.05
C ASP A 56 9.26 4.46 12.19
N GLY A 57 9.84 5.35 13.00
CA GLY A 57 11.28 5.37 13.28
C GLY A 57 12.17 5.77 12.10
N GLU A 58 13.42 5.30 12.09
CA GLU A 58 14.41 5.57 11.04
C GLU A 58 14.52 4.43 10.04
N GLY A 59 14.82 4.77 8.79
CA GLY A 59 14.95 3.78 7.73
C GLY A 59 14.85 4.35 6.32
N GLU A 60 15.04 3.47 5.33
CA GLU A 60 14.91 3.77 3.91
C GLU A 60 14.39 2.54 3.14
N LEU A 61 13.70 2.81 2.04
CA LEU A 61 13.38 1.86 1.00
C LEU A 61 14.37 2.01 -0.15
N GLU A 62 14.70 0.90 -0.79
CA GLU A 62 15.60 0.88 -1.94
C GLU A 62 15.01 0.04 -3.08
N ILE A 63 14.82 0.68 -4.25
CA ILE A 63 14.30 0.07 -5.48
C ILE A 63 15.21 0.48 -6.63
N ASN A 64 15.86 -0.49 -7.30
CA ASN A 64 16.75 -0.23 -8.45
C ASN A 64 17.82 0.85 -8.18
N GLY A 65 18.37 0.87 -6.96
CA GLY A 65 19.37 1.86 -6.52
C GLY A 65 18.80 3.22 -6.13
N LEU A 66 17.51 3.47 -6.35
CA LEU A 66 16.81 4.65 -5.83
C LEU A 66 16.44 4.42 -4.37
N LYS A 67 16.79 5.40 -3.54
CA LYS A 67 16.58 5.36 -2.10
C LYS A 67 15.65 6.47 -1.64
N GLY A 68 14.81 6.15 -0.67
CA GLY A 68 13.87 7.12 -0.12
C GLY A 68 13.05 6.50 1.01
N ARG A 69 12.54 7.35 1.90
CA ARG A 69 11.64 6.91 2.96
C ARG A 69 10.26 6.52 2.44
N VAL A 70 9.86 7.12 1.33
CA VAL A 70 8.57 6.95 0.67
C VAL A 70 8.83 6.63 -0.80
N MET A 71 8.13 5.63 -1.32
CA MET A 71 8.09 5.33 -2.76
C MET A 71 6.64 5.28 -3.21
N GLU A 72 6.37 5.95 -4.33
CA GLU A 72 5.12 5.83 -5.07
C GLU A 72 5.38 5.05 -6.35
N LEU A 73 4.68 3.92 -6.48
CA LEU A 73 4.82 3.00 -7.61
C LEU A 73 3.50 3.03 -8.37
N TRP A 74 3.55 3.52 -9.60
CA TRP A 74 2.36 3.66 -10.44
C TRP A 74 2.33 2.55 -11.47
N ASP A 75 1.19 1.87 -11.59
CA ASP A 75 1.00 0.70 -12.47
C ASP A 75 1.31 1.00 -13.95
N ASP A 76 1.16 2.26 -14.39
CA ASP A 76 1.35 2.69 -15.77
C ASP A 76 2.81 2.93 -16.18
N ASN A 77 3.72 3.14 -15.22
CA ASN A 77 5.12 3.49 -15.50
C ASN A 77 6.13 2.68 -14.70
N THR A 78 5.65 1.69 -13.96
CA THR A 78 6.47 0.82 -13.13
C THR A 78 6.47 -0.59 -13.72
N LEU A 79 7.57 -1.33 -13.53
CA LEU A 79 7.60 -2.75 -13.89
C LEU A 79 6.51 -3.52 -13.14
N ASN A 80 5.91 -4.50 -13.81
CA ASN A 80 4.88 -5.35 -13.20
C ASN A 80 5.37 -6.11 -11.96
N GLU A 81 6.68 -6.39 -11.87
CA GLU A 81 7.33 -7.00 -10.71
C GLU A 81 8.55 -6.16 -10.29
N ILE A 82 8.68 -5.91 -8.99
CA ILE A 82 9.72 -5.06 -8.41
C ILE A 82 10.18 -5.68 -7.10
N VAL A 83 11.48 -5.58 -6.80
CA VAL A 83 12.01 -5.88 -5.47
C VAL A 83 12.35 -4.58 -4.76
N CYS A 84 11.85 -4.43 -3.53
CA CYS A 84 12.13 -3.32 -2.65
C CYS A 84 12.86 -3.83 -1.40
N VAL A 85 14.07 -3.36 -1.15
CA VAL A 85 14.79 -3.66 0.10
C VAL A 85 14.31 -2.68 1.17
N CYS A 86 13.80 -3.21 2.28
CA CYS A 86 13.19 -2.42 3.34
C CYS A 86 14.11 -2.34 4.55
N LYS A 87 14.80 -1.22 4.75
CA LYS A 87 15.58 -0.96 5.97
C LYS A 87 14.71 -0.14 6.91
N ALA A 88 14.09 -0.77 7.90
CA ALA A 88 13.27 -0.10 8.91
C ALA A 88 13.71 -0.54 10.30
N GLN A 89 14.21 0.39 11.11
CA GLN A 89 14.73 0.07 12.45
C GLN A 89 13.64 -0.48 13.38
N GLU A 90 12.42 0.02 13.25
CA GLU A 90 11.26 -0.45 14.03
C GLU A 90 10.60 -1.70 13.44
N GLY A 91 11.16 -2.25 12.36
CA GLY A 91 10.67 -3.48 11.72
C GLY A 91 9.28 -3.31 11.08
N LYS A 92 8.94 -2.11 10.61
CA LYS A 92 7.63 -1.80 10.01
C LYS A 92 7.77 -1.02 8.72
N ILE A 93 6.97 -1.43 7.75
CA ILE A 93 6.63 -0.61 6.58
C ILE A 93 5.13 -0.36 6.57
N SER A 94 4.73 0.69 5.88
CA SER A 94 3.33 0.99 5.65
C SER A 94 2.99 1.06 4.19
N VAL A 95 1.76 0.70 3.86
CA VAL A 95 1.28 0.54 2.48
C VAL A 95 -0.15 1.05 2.36
N TYR A 96 -0.42 1.78 1.28
CA TYR A 96 -1.79 2.08 0.84
C TYR A 96 -1.88 2.32 -0.65
N ASN A 97 -3.08 2.21 -1.21
CA ASN A 97 -3.34 2.54 -2.61
C ASN A 97 -3.41 4.06 -2.83
N ILE A 98 -2.94 4.49 -4.00
CA ILE A 98 -3.01 5.87 -4.47
C ILE A 98 -3.66 5.88 -5.86
N TRP A 99 -4.40 6.92 -6.18
CA TRP A 99 -4.95 7.12 -7.51
C TRP A 99 -4.77 8.56 -7.98
N ASN A 100 -5.04 8.83 -9.25
CA ASN A 100 -5.03 10.18 -9.79
C ASN A 100 -6.11 10.32 -10.86
N GLU A 101 -7.13 11.12 -10.55
CA GLU A 101 -8.14 11.59 -11.52
C GLU A 101 -7.84 13.03 -11.99
N ARG A 102 -7.21 13.85 -11.14
CA ARG A 102 -7.23 15.33 -11.24
C ARG A 102 -5.88 15.98 -11.49
N GLY A 103 -4.86 15.20 -11.84
CA GLY A 103 -3.49 15.66 -12.08
C GLY A 103 -2.60 15.62 -10.83
N TYR A 104 -3.08 15.12 -9.69
CA TYR A 104 -2.28 14.91 -8.47
C TYR A 104 -2.65 13.58 -7.79
N PRO A 105 -1.73 12.98 -7.00
CA PRO A 105 -2.02 11.77 -6.23
C PRO A 105 -3.07 12.01 -5.15
N GLU A 106 -4.07 11.15 -5.11
CA GLU A 106 -5.14 11.09 -4.13
C GLU A 106 -5.04 9.78 -3.35
N SER A 107 -5.34 9.83 -2.06
CA SER A 107 -5.31 8.68 -1.16
C SER A 107 -6.03 8.99 0.15
N GLN A 108 -6.29 7.97 0.96
CA GLN A 108 -6.74 8.11 2.36
C GLN A 108 -8.02 8.94 2.54
N SER A 109 -8.86 9.04 1.52
CA SER A 109 -10.17 9.68 1.56
C SER A 109 -11.20 8.83 2.31
N ASP A 110 -12.34 9.43 2.64
CA ASP A 110 -13.44 8.70 3.28
C ASP A 110 -13.90 7.49 2.48
N SER A 111 -13.76 7.53 1.15
CA SER A 111 -14.10 6.43 0.28
C SER A 111 -12.89 5.59 -0.15
N SER A 112 -11.71 5.75 0.44
CA SER A 112 -10.54 4.90 0.12
C SER A 112 -10.61 3.56 0.85
N GLY A 113 -10.10 2.50 0.24
CA GLY A 113 -9.88 1.31 1.03
C GLY A 113 -9.26 0.13 0.30
N MET A 114 -8.77 -0.79 1.12
CA MET A 114 -8.17 -2.03 0.71
C MET A 114 -8.75 -3.20 1.50
N VAL A 115 -9.02 -4.29 0.80
CA VAL A 115 -9.26 -5.60 1.40
C VAL A 115 -7.97 -6.40 1.27
N LEU A 116 -7.52 -6.98 2.39
CA LEU A 116 -6.31 -7.80 2.44
C LEU A 116 -6.66 -9.28 2.51
N GLU A 117 -6.00 -10.08 1.69
CA GLU A 117 -6.01 -11.54 1.72
C GLU A 117 -4.58 -12.03 1.97
N GLU A 118 -4.36 -12.76 3.07
CA GLU A 118 -3.04 -13.28 3.46
C GLU A 118 -2.89 -14.75 3.04
N LYS A 119 -1.77 -15.07 2.38
CA LYS A 119 -1.41 -16.42 1.92
C LYS A 119 0.05 -16.69 2.23
N GLY A 120 0.33 -17.21 3.42
CA GLY A 120 1.70 -17.45 3.87
C GLY A 120 2.49 -16.15 3.95
N ASN A 121 3.58 -16.03 3.19
CA ASN A 121 4.40 -14.82 3.10
C ASN A 121 3.87 -13.77 2.11
N THR A 122 2.78 -14.08 1.39
CA THR A 122 2.20 -13.23 0.36
C THR A 122 0.94 -12.54 0.88
N LEU A 123 0.89 -11.22 0.68
CA LEU A 123 -0.22 -10.33 0.98
C LEU A 123 -0.84 -9.89 -0.34
N ILE A 124 -2.14 -10.09 -0.52
CA ILE A 124 -2.85 -9.66 -1.73
C ILE A 124 -3.82 -8.54 -1.34
N TYR A 125 -3.60 -7.37 -1.92
CA TYR A 125 -4.41 -6.19 -1.70
C TYR A 125 -5.38 -6.01 -2.86
N LYS A 126 -6.65 -5.85 -2.51
CA LYS A 126 -7.78 -5.59 -3.40
C LYS A 126 -8.28 -4.19 -3.06
N CYS A 127 -8.09 -3.24 -3.96
CA CYS A 127 -8.29 -1.82 -3.65
C CYS A 127 -9.47 -1.23 -4.42
N ASN A 128 -10.07 -0.17 -3.86
CA ASN A 128 -10.89 0.73 -4.63
C ASN A 128 -10.11 1.97 -5.07
N ASP A 129 -10.71 2.78 -5.92
CA ASP A 129 -10.28 4.14 -6.23
C ASP A 129 -11.07 5.13 -5.36
N PHE A 130 -12.35 5.34 -5.67
CA PHE A 130 -13.26 6.19 -4.89
C PHE A 130 -14.71 5.66 -4.94
N GLY A 131 -15.52 6.16 -4.02
CA GLY A 131 -16.91 5.74 -3.84
C GLY A 131 -17.08 4.56 -2.86
N PHE A 132 -18.23 4.53 -2.19
CA PHE A 132 -18.55 3.54 -1.15
C PHE A 132 -19.09 2.22 -1.69
N GLU A 133 -19.62 2.23 -2.91
CA GLU A 133 -20.05 1.03 -3.63
C GLU A 133 -18.85 0.46 -4.41
N SER A 134 -18.18 -0.53 -3.84
CA SER A 134 -16.96 -1.09 -4.42
C SER A 134 -16.87 -2.60 -4.25
N THR A 135 -16.39 -3.27 -5.30
CA THR A 135 -15.97 -4.67 -5.35
C THR A 135 -14.49 -4.85 -5.02
N PHE A 136 -13.77 -3.76 -4.74
CA PHE A 136 -12.34 -3.74 -4.42
C PHE A 136 -11.44 -4.38 -5.49
N ASP A 137 -11.80 -4.28 -6.76
CA ASP A 137 -11.05 -4.85 -7.89
C ASP A 137 -10.46 -3.80 -8.83
N LYS A 138 -10.38 -2.54 -8.39
CA LYS A 138 -9.90 -1.41 -9.19
C LYS A 138 -8.41 -1.51 -9.46
N ILE A 139 -7.64 -1.80 -8.41
CA ILE A 139 -6.27 -2.28 -8.53
C ILE A 139 -6.08 -3.44 -7.58
N ILE A 140 -5.40 -4.48 -8.06
CA ILE A 140 -5.01 -5.64 -7.27
C ILE A 140 -3.49 -5.74 -7.37
N PHE A 141 -2.82 -5.75 -6.22
CA PHE A 141 -1.37 -5.95 -6.15
C PHE A 141 -1.04 -6.93 -5.03
N SER A 142 0.16 -7.50 -5.09
CA SER A 142 0.67 -8.37 -4.04
C SER A 142 2.00 -7.89 -3.50
N ILE A 143 2.23 -8.17 -2.21
CA ILE A 143 3.53 -8.04 -1.54
C ILE A 143 3.92 -9.40 -0.99
N GLU A 144 5.04 -9.93 -1.44
CA GLU A 144 5.63 -11.17 -0.94
C GLU A 144 6.86 -10.82 -0.10
N LYS A 145 6.85 -11.21 1.18
CA LYS A 145 8.00 -11.05 2.08
C LYS A 145 9.01 -12.16 1.80
N MET A 146 10.26 -11.80 1.51
CA MET A 146 11.33 -12.74 1.11
C MET A 146 12.30 -13.02 2.25
#